data_AF-A0A2R9BVV4-F1
#
_entry.id   AF-A0A2R9BVV4-F1
#
_cell.length_a   1.000
_cell.length_b   1.000
_cell.length_c   1.000
_cell.angle_alpha   90.00
_cell.angle_beta   90.00
_cell.angle_gamma   90.00
#
_symmetry.space_group_name_H-M   'P 1'
#
loop_
_entity.id
_entity.type
_entity.pdbx_description
1 polymer ?
#
loop_
_entity_poly.entity_id
_entity_poly.type
_entity_poly.pdbx_seq_one_letter_code
_entity_poly.pdbx_strand_id
1 'polypeptide(L)'
;MADNGTYECSVSLMSDLEGTTKSRVRLLVLVPPSKPECGIEGETIIGNNIQLTCQSKEGSPTPQYSWKRYNILNQEQPLAQPASGQPVSLKNISTDTSGYYICTSSNEEGTQFCNITVAVRSPSMNVALYVGIAVGVVAALIIIGIIIYCCCCRGKDDNTEDKEDARPNRAAYEEPPEQLRELSRETEEEDDYRQEEQRSTGRESPDHLDQ
;
A
#
# COMPACT_ATOMS: atom_id res chain seq x y z
N MET A 1 19.22 -32.04 -30.94
CA MET A 1 20.21 -32.63 -29.99
C MET A 1 19.89 -34.05 -29.54
N ALA A 2 18.69 -34.61 -29.82
CA ALA A 2 18.30 -35.96 -29.42
C ALA A 2 19.19 -37.08 -30.00
N ASP A 3 19.77 -36.87 -31.18
CA ASP A 3 20.62 -37.88 -31.86
C ASP A 3 22.07 -37.91 -31.34
N ASN A 4 22.41 -37.09 -30.35
CA ASN A 4 23.74 -37.10 -29.73
C ASN A 4 24.03 -38.47 -29.13
N GLY A 5 25.16 -39.08 -29.50
CA GLY A 5 25.47 -40.42 -29.02
C GLY A 5 26.72 -41.02 -29.64
N THR A 6 27.07 -42.21 -29.16
CA THR A 6 28.11 -43.04 -29.77
C THR A 6 27.43 -44.14 -30.58
N TYR A 7 27.69 -44.15 -31.87
CA TYR A 7 27.17 -45.12 -32.81
C TYR A 7 28.24 -46.19 -33.06
N GLU A 8 27.84 -47.45 -33.11
CA GLU A 8 28.73 -48.59 -33.39
C GLU A 8 28.28 -49.28 -34.67
N CYS A 9 29.21 -49.44 -35.61
CA CYS A 9 29.05 -50.29 -36.79
C CYS A 9 29.71 -51.64 -36.49
N SER A 10 28.98 -52.74 -36.69
CA SER A 10 29.49 -54.10 -36.52
C SER A 10 29.32 -54.89 -37.83
N VAL A 11 30.37 -55.65 -38.20
CA VAL A 11 30.44 -56.44 -39.42
C VAL A 11 30.76 -57.89 -39.05
N SER A 12 29.80 -58.80 -39.24
CA SER A 12 30.02 -60.23 -39.01
C SER A 12 30.42 -60.94 -40.30
N LEU A 13 31.64 -61.47 -40.36
CA LEU A 13 32.11 -62.33 -41.45
C LEU A 13 31.97 -63.80 -41.04
N MET A 14 31.49 -64.66 -41.94
CA MET A 14 31.23 -66.09 -41.68
C MET A 14 32.50 -66.94 -41.64
N SER A 15 33.64 -66.41 -42.08
CA SER A 15 34.94 -67.07 -42.06
C SER A 15 35.86 -66.35 -41.07
N ASP A 16 36.47 -67.12 -40.16
CA ASP A 16 37.26 -66.68 -39.00
C ASP A 16 38.48 -65.82 -39.36
N LEU A 17 38.24 -64.57 -39.74
CA LEU A 17 39.28 -63.55 -39.86
C LEU A 17 39.40 -62.86 -38.50
N GLU A 18 40.49 -63.15 -37.79
CA GLU A 18 40.91 -62.43 -36.58
C GLU A 18 41.15 -60.95 -36.92
N GLY A 19 40.14 -60.11 -36.71
CA GLY A 19 40.19 -58.67 -36.97
C GLY A 19 39.07 -57.90 -36.28
N THR A 20 39.26 -56.61 -36.06
CA THR A 20 38.28 -55.74 -35.40
C THR A 20 37.03 -55.59 -36.28
N THR A 21 35.98 -56.32 -35.95
CA THR A 21 34.69 -56.31 -36.65
C THR A 21 33.79 -55.13 -36.27
N LYS A 22 34.27 -54.22 -35.42
CA LYS A 22 33.48 -53.12 -34.84
C LYS A 22 34.21 -51.80 -34.94
N SER A 23 33.48 -50.75 -35.32
CA SER A 23 33.97 -49.36 -35.33
C SER A 23 32.98 -48.45 -34.64
N ARG A 24 33.47 -47.52 -33.81
CA ARG A 24 32.65 -46.57 -33.05
C ARG A 24 32.90 -45.14 -33.49
N VAL A 25 31.83 -44.35 -33.60
CA VAL A 25 31.87 -42.92 -33.91
C VAL A 25 31.02 -42.16 -32.90
N ARG A 26 31.49 -40.99 -32.47
CA ARG A 26 30.73 -40.10 -31.58
C ARG A 26 30.11 -38.98 -32.42
N LEU A 27 28.78 -38.92 -32.43
CA LEU A 27 28.02 -37.85 -33.07
C LEU A 27 27.68 -36.77 -32.05
N LEU A 28 28.06 -35.54 -32.36
CA LEU A 28 27.65 -34.33 -31.63
C LEU A 28 26.88 -33.42 -32.60
N VAL A 29 25.61 -33.19 -32.30
CA VAL A 29 24.76 -32.26 -33.04
C VAL A 29 24.97 -30.86 -32.46
N LEU A 30 25.37 -29.94 -33.33
CA LEU A 30 25.49 -28.52 -33.04
C LEU A 30 24.18 -27.83 -33.44
N VAL A 31 23.69 -26.95 -32.57
CA VAL A 31 22.46 -26.19 -32.79
C VAL A 31 22.60 -24.79 -32.19
N PRO A 32 22.01 -23.77 -32.84
CA PRO A 32 21.92 -22.45 -32.24
C PRO A 32 21.12 -22.50 -30.94
N PRO A 33 21.24 -21.50 -30.06
CA PRO A 33 20.48 -21.45 -28.83
C PRO A 33 18.98 -21.29 -29.13
N SER A 34 18.14 -22.00 -28.38
CA SER A 34 16.69 -21.75 -28.40
C SER A 34 16.37 -20.35 -27.86
N LYS A 35 15.12 -19.91 -28.03
CA LYS A 35 14.65 -18.67 -27.40
C LYS A 35 14.84 -18.73 -25.88
N PRO A 36 15.65 -17.83 -25.28
CA PRO A 36 15.89 -17.87 -23.84
C PRO A 36 14.62 -17.51 -23.08
N GLU A 37 14.42 -18.20 -21.96
CA GLU A 37 13.38 -17.92 -20.98
C GLU A 37 13.96 -16.95 -19.95
N CYS A 38 13.28 -15.82 -19.76
CA CYS A 38 13.76 -14.74 -18.92
C CYS A 38 12.77 -14.39 -17.83
N GLY A 39 13.29 -14.17 -16.63
CA GLY A 39 12.49 -13.98 -15.43
C GLY A 39 13.05 -12.90 -14.52
N ILE A 40 12.19 -12.44 -13.61
CA ILE A 40 12.54 -11.54 -12.52
C ILE A 40 12.22 -12.30 -11.24
N GLU A 41 13.23 -12.54 -10.42
CA GLU A 41 13.10 -13.14 -9.10
C GLU A 41 13.16 -12.04 -8.02
N GLY A 42 12.14 -11.99 -7.18
CA GLY A 42 11.97 -10.98 -6.14
C GLY A 42 10.94 -9.90 -6.51
N GLU A 43 10.66 -9.01 -5.54
CA GLU A 43 9.68 -7.95 -5.73
C GLU A 43 10.33 -6.65 -6.22
N THR A 44 9.77 -6.07 -7.28
CA THR A 44 10.23 -4.80 -7.86
C THR A 44 9.78 -3.58 -7.06
N ILE A 45 10.15 -3.52 -5.78
CA ILE A 45 9.86 -2.41 -4.87
C ILE A 45 11.13 -1.62 -4.59
N ILE A 46 11.04 -0.29 -4.51
CA ILE A 46 12.18 0.58 -4.19
C ILE A 46 12.89 0.08 -2.92
N GLY A 47 14.22 -0.05 -2.99
CA GLY A 47 15.09 -0.52 -1.91
C GLY A 47 15.35 -2.03 -1.92
N ASN A 48 14.56 -2.82 -2.66
CA ASN A 48 14.74 -4.27 -2.70
C ASN A 48 15.94 -4.69 -3.58
N ASN A 49 16.29 -5.97 -3.46
CA ASN A 49 17.22 -6.64 -4.37
C ASN A 49 16.43 -7.65 -5.21
N ILE A 50 16.70 -7.70 -6.51
CA ILE A 50 16.07 -8.64 -7.45
C ILE A 50 17.15 -9.33 -8.30
N GLN A 51 16.81 -10.49 -8.86
CA GLN A 51 17.67 -11.18 -9.83
C GLN A 51 16.96 -11.31 -11.17
N LEU A 52 17.71 -11.05 -12.25
CA LEU A 52 17.25 -11.30 -13.61
C LEU A 52 17.84 -12.63 -14.09
N THR A 53 16.98 -13.54 -14.49
CA THR A 53 17.36 -14.87 -15.00
C THR A 53 17.21 -14.92 -16.52
N CYS A 54 18.06 -15.71 -17.17
CA CYS A 54 18.03 -15.94 -18.60
C CYS A 54 18.65 -17.28 -18.93
N GLN A 55 17.88 -18.20 -19.51
CA GLN A 55 18.35 -19.53 -19.84
C GLN A 55 17.67 -20.06 -21.10
N SER A 56 18.47 -20.60 -22.02
CA SER A 56 18.01 -21.33 -23.19
C SER A 56 17.89 -22.82 -22.85
N LYS A 57 16.78 -23.45 -23.28
CA LYS A 57 16.54 -24.90 -23.13
C LYS A 57 17.46 -25.73 -24.01
N GLU A 58 17.73 -25.23 -25.21
CA GLU A 58 18.60 -25.85 -26.20
C GLU A 58 19.74 -24.91 -26.61
N GLY A 59 20.86 -25.49 -27.03
CA GLY A 59 22.05 -24.79 -27.51
C GLY A 59 23.28 -25.69 -27.40
N SER A 60 23.92 -25.98 -28.53
CA SER A 60 25.12 -26.82 -28.60
C SER A 60 26.11 -26.23 -29.60
N PRO A 61 27.31 -25.78 -29.19
CA PRO A 61 27.86 -25.84 -27.83
C PRO A 61 27.11 -24.97 -26.82
N THR A 62 27.43 -25.13 -25.53
CA THR A 62 26.80 -24.38 -24.43
C THR A 62 26.84 -22.87 -24.70
N PRO A 63 25.68 -22.20 -24.73
CA PRO A 63 25.62 -20.78 -25.03
C PRO A 63 26.20 -19.92 -23.91
N GLN A 64 26.79 -18.80 -24.33
CA GLN A 64 27.19 -17.70 -23.47
C GLN A 64 26.05 -16.68 -23.36
N TYR A 65 25.93 -16.04 -22.20
CA TYR A 65 24.87 -15.09 -21.92
C TYR A 65 25.42 -13.69 -21.67
N SER A 66 24.76 -12.68 -22.22
CA SER A 66 25.08 -11.27 -22.00
C SER A 66 23.83 -10.44 -21.86
N TRP A 67 23.92 -9.35 -21.11
CA TRP A 67 22.77 -8.47 -20.86
C TRP A 67 23.00 -7.06 -21.35
N LYS A 68 21.93 -6.43 -21.83
CA LYS A 68 21.87 -4.99 -22.07
C LYS A 68 20.73 -4.37 -21.31
N ARG A 69 20.94 -3.16 -20.81
CA ARG A 69 19.92 -2.36 -20.11
C ARG A 69 19.61 -1.12 -20.92
N TYR A 70 18.33 -0.81 -21.02
CA TYR A 70 17.84 0.44 -21.58
C TYR A 70 16.93 1.11 -20.56
N ASN A 71 17.01 2.43 -20.43
CA ASN A 71 16.05 3.18 -19.61
C ASN A 71 14.67 3.24 -20.32
N ILE A 72 13.69 3.85 -19.65
CA ILE A 72 12.33 4.06 -20.19
C ILE A 72 12.30 4.90 -21.48
N LEU A 73 13.36 5.65 -21.78
CA LEU A 73 13.53 6.44 -22.99
C LEU A 73 14.29 5.67 -24.10
N ASN A 74 14.49 4.36 -23.93
CA ASN A 74 15.23 3.48 -24.84
C ASN A 74 16.71 3.85 -25.03
N GLN A 75 17.34 4.48 -24.03
CA GLN A 75 18.77 4.79 -24.05
C GLN A 75 19.54 3.68 -23.35
N GLU A 76 20.59 3.16 -24.00
CA GLU A 76 21.45 2.13 -23.45
C GLU A 76 22.17 2.65 -22.19
N GLN A 77 22.12 1.85 -21.12
CA GLN A 77 22.71 2.14 -19.82
C GLN A 77 23.73 1.06 -19.48
N PRO A 78 24.82 1.42 -18.79
CA PRO A 78 25.78 0.44 -18.32
C PRO A 78 25.11 -0.55 -17.35
N LEU A 79 25.47 -1.82 -17.48
CA LEU A 79 25.05 -2.91 -16.60
C LEU A 79 26.26 -3.79 -16.32
N ALA A 80 26.49 -4.09 -15.04
CA ALA A 80 27.54 -5.03 -14.66
C ALA A 80 27.19 -6.42 -15.20
N GLN A 81 28.05 -6.94 -16.10
CA GLN A 81 27.88 -8.28 -16.64
C GLN A 81 28.24 -9.31 -15.56
N PRO A 82 27.37 -10.29 -15.26
CA PRO A 82 27.72 -11.41 -14.41
C PRO A 82 28.66 -12.36 -15.17
N ALA A 83 29.19 -13.37 -14.48
CA ALA A 83 29.82 -14.48 -15.19
C ALA A 83 28.77 -15.17 -16.08
N SER A 84 29.21 -15.74 -17.20
CA SER A 84 28.31 -16.32 -18.17
C SER A 84 27.44 -17.43 -17.56
N GLY A 85 26.14 -17.36 -17.82
CA GLY A 85 25.14 -18.29 -17.27
C GLY A 85 24.70 -17.97 -15.84
N GLN A 86 25.24 -16.93 -15.19
CA GLN A 86 24.76 -16.51 -13.88
C GLN A 86 23.66 -15.44 -13.98
N PRO A 87 22.69 -15.42 -13.04
CA PRO A 87 21.70 -14.35 -12.93
C PRO A 87 22.33 -12.98 -12.68
N VAL A 88 21.72 -11.93 -13.22
CA VAL A 88 22.12 -10.54 -12.93
C VAL A 88 21.47 -10.10 -11.64
N SER A 89 22.27 -9.78 -10.62
CA SER A 89 21.76 -9.23 -9.36
C SER A 89 21.67 -7.70 -9.43
N LEU A 90 20.45 -7.16 -9.30
CA LEU A 90 20.21 -5.73 -9.12
C LEU A 90 19.94 -5.46 -7.64
N LYS A 91 20.80 -4.64 -7.03
CA LYS A 91 20.73 -4.33 -5.59
C LYS A 91 20.20 -2.93 -5.35
N ASN A 92 19.45 -2.75 -4.28
CA ASN A 92 18.90 -1.46 -3.85
C ASN A 92 18.22 -0.73 -5.02
N ILE A 93 17.23 -1.38 -5.62
CA ILE A 93 16.60 -0.90 -6.84
C ILE A 93 15.85 0.41 -6.60
N SER A 94 15.88 1.29 -7.59
CA SER A 94 15.21 2.61 -7.58
C SER A 94 14.32 2.78 -8.81
N THR A 95 13.61 3.89 -8.91
CA THR A 95 12.84 4.25 -10.11
C THR A 95 13.70 4.25 -11.37
N ASP A 96 14.96 4.68 -11.27
CA ASP A 96 15.92 4.70 -12.39
C ASP A 96 16.29 3.30 -12.86
N THR A 97 16.15 2.30 -11.98
CA THR A 97 16.34 0.88 -12.35
C THR A 97 15.24 0.39 -13.29
N SER A 98 14.12 1.12 -13.41
CA SER A 98 13.06 0.76 -14.35
C SER A 98 13.51 0.93 -15.80
N GLY A 99 13.07 0.00 -16.66
CA GLY A 99 13.43 0.00 -18.07
C GLY A 99 13.36 -1.40 -18.68
N TYR A 100 14.05 -1.55 -19.81
CA TYR A 100 14.07 -2.78 -20.60
C TYR A 100 15.41 -3.48 -20.43
N TYR A 101 15.37 -4.78 -20.17
CA TYR A 101 16.54 -5.62 -20.00
C TYR A 101 16.50 -6.71 -21.05
N ILE A 102 17.53 -6.74 -21.90
CA ILE A 102 17.63 -7.66 -23.02
C ILE A 102 18.74 -8.66 -22.70
N CYS A 103 18.39 -9.93 -22.59
CA CYS A 103 19.39 -10.99 -22.54
C CYS A 103 19.63 -11.54 -23.93
N THR A 104 20.90 -11.76 -24.26
CA THR A 104 21.35 -12.39 -25.48
C THR A 104 22.06 -13.69 -25.12
N SER A 105 21.56 -14.80 -25.66
CA SER A 105 22.13 -16.14 -25.59
C SER A 105 22.82 -16.44 -26.93
N SER A 106 24.11 -16.77 -26.91
CA SER A 106 24.89 -16.96 -28.14
C SER A 106 25.86 -18.12 -28.04
N ASN A 107 25.97 -18.91 -29.11
CA ASN A 107 27.08 -19.82 -29.34
C ASN A 107 27.64 -19.61 -30.75
N GLU A 108 28.54 -20.47 -31.20
CA GLU A 108 29.13 -20.41 -32.55
C GLU A 108 28.12 -20.69 -33.68
N GLU A 109 27.02 -21.36 -33.37
CA GLU A 109 25.96 -21.72 -34.33
C GLU A 109 24.90 -20.62 -34.49
N GLY A 110 24.81 -19.68 -33.54
CA GLY A 110 23.90 -18.55 -33.65
C GLY A 110 23.59 -17.83 -32.35
N THR A 111 22.63 -16.93 -32.43
CA THR A 111 22.27 -16.01 -31.34
C THR A 111 20.76 -15.89 -31.24
N GLN A 112 20.26 -15.81 -30.02
CA GLN A 112 18.86 -15.60 -29.72
C GLN A 112 18.68 -14.75 -28.46
N PHE A 113 17.57 -14.02 -28.36
CA PHE A 113 17.37 -13.05 -27.29
C PHE A 113 15.97 -13.10 -26.67
N CYS A 114 15.85 -12.53 -25.47
CA CYS A 114 14.61 -12.21 -24.79
C CYS A 114 14.64 -10.75 -24.33
N ASN A 115 13.48 -10.18 -24.07
CA ASN A 115 13.35 -8.85 -23.47
C ASN A 115 12.38 -8.94 -22.29
N ILE A 116 12.75 -8.34 -21.17
CA ILE A 116 11.90 -8.20 -19.98
C ILE A 116 11.85 -6.73 -19.54
N THR A 117 10.70 -6.32 -19.03
CA THR A 117 10.50 -4.97 -18.49
C THR A 117 10.59 -5.02 -16.97
N VAL A 118 11.49 -4.23 -16.39
CA VAL A 118 11.57 -4.02 -14.94
C VAL A 118 10.81 -2.75 -14.63
N ALA A 119 9.73 -2.86 -13.84
CA ALA A 119 8.94 -1.73 -13.38
C ALA A 119 9.02 -1.65 -11.85
N VAL A 120 9.79 -0.68 -11.35
CA VAL A 120 9.99 -0.50 -9.90
C VAL A 120 8.90 0.41 -9.34
N ARG A 121 8.20 -0.07 -8.30
CA ARG A 121 7.14 0.68 -7.60
C ARG A 121 7.58 1.11 -6.22
N SER A 122 6.96 2.17 -5.70
CA SER A 122 7.12 2.56 -4.29
C SER A 122 6.50 1.51 -3.36
N PRO A 123 7.07 1.28 -2.17
CA PRO A 123 6.44 0.44 -1.17
C PRO A 123 5.08 1.01 -0.80
N SER A 124 4.04 0.17 -0.75
CA SER A 124 2.76 0.56 -0.17
C SER A 124 2.93 0.79 1.32
N MET A 125 2.28 1.83 1.86
CA MET A 125 2.36 2.17 3.29
C MET A 125 1.97 0.96 4.16
N ASN A 126 2.74 0.70 5.23
CA ASN A 126 2.52 -0.42 6.15
C ASN A 126 1.08 -0.39 6.70
N VAL A 127 0.27 -1.38 6.32
CA VAL A 127 -1.11 -1.52 6.80
C VAL A 127 -1.16 -1.59 8.33
N ALA A 128 -0.18 -2.24 8.95
CA ALA A 128 -0.04 -2.32 10.40
C ALA A 128 0.12 -0.95 11.08
N LEU A 129 0.82 -0.01 10.45
CA LEU A 129 0.98 1.35 10.98
C LEU A 129 -0.36 2.10 10.97
N TYR A 130 -1.09 2.02 9.85
CA TYR A 130 -2.41 2.65 9.74
C TYR A 130 -3.42 2.06 10.72
N VAL A 131 -3.44 0.73 10.86
CA VAL A 131 -4.31 0.05 11.82
C VAL A 131 -3.94 0.44 13.25
N GLY A 132 -2.64 0.52 13.58
CA GLY A 132 -2.17 0.97 14.89
C GLY A 132 -2.60 2.41 15.21
N ILE A 133 -2.46 3.33 14.25
CA ILE A 133 -2.89 4.72 14.40
C ILE A 133 -4.41 4.79 14.60
N ALA A 134 -5.19 4.08 13.79
CA ALA A 134 -6.65 4.08 13.90
C ALA A 134 -7.13 3.58 15.28
N VAL A 135 -6.59 2.46 15.75
CA VAL A 135 -6.93 1.90 17.08
C VAL A 135 -6.50 2.85 18.19
N GLY A 136 -5.30 3.44 18.09
CA GLY A 136 -4.80 4.40 19.08
C GLY A 136 -5.68 5.64 19.18
N VAL A 137 -6.13 6.20 18.04
CA VAL A 137 -7.04 7.35 18.02
C VAL A 137 -8.39 7.00 18.65
N VAL A 138 -8.97 5.84 18.32
CA VAL A 138 -10.25 5.41 18.90
C VAL A 138 -10.13 5.21 20.41
N ALA A 139 -9.07 4.56 20.88
CA ALA A 139 -8.83 4.38 22.32
C ALA A 139 -8.66 5.72 23.05
N ALA A 140 -7.91 6.66 22.46
CA ALA A 140 -7.73 8.00 23.02
C ALA A 140 -9.05 8.76 23.12
N LEU A 141 -9.90 8.71 22.08
CA LEU A 141 -11.23 9.35 22.10
C LEU A 141 -12.15 8.75 23.17
N ILE A 142 -12.12 7.43 23.36
CA ILE A 142 -12.88 6.74 24.42
C ILE A 142 -12.40 7.19 25.80
N ILE A 143 -11.08 7.23 26.02
CA ILE A 143 -10.49 7.66 27.30
C ILE A 143 -10.83 9.12 27.59
N ILE A 144 -10.70 10.00 26.59
CA ILE A 144 -11.07 11.42 26.73
C ILE A 144 -12.56 11.55 27.06
N GLY A 145 -13.43 10.78 26.39
CA GLY A 145 -14.86 10.74 26.71
C GLY A 145 -15.15 10.31 28.14
N ILE A 146 -14.45 9.29 28.65
CA ILE A 146 -14.56 8.82 30.04
C ILE A 146 -14.05 9.88 31.02
N ILE A 147 -12.93 10.56 30.72
CA ILE A 147 -12.40 11.63 31.56
C ILE A 147 -13.38 12.80 31.62
N ILE A 148 -13.92 13.25 30.47
CA ILE A 148 -14.94 14.30 30.43
C ILE A 148 -16.17 13.87 31.21
N TYR A 149 -16.65 12.65 31.03
CA TYR A 149 -17.76 12.12 31.80
C TYR A 149 -17.45 12.09 33.30
N CYS A 150 -16.27 11.66 33.71
CA CYS A 150 -15.86 11.67 35.11
C CYS A 150 -15.72 13.10 35.66
N CYS A 151 -15.13 14.03 34.92
CA CYS A 151 -14.93 15.41 35.34
C CYS A 151 -16.23 16.24 35.35
N CYS A 152 -17.16 15.97 34.42
CA CYS A 152 -18.39 16.74 34.26
C CYS A 152 -19.61 16.08 34.93
N CYS A 153 -19.64 14.74 35.04
CA CYS A 153 -20.80 14.01 35.57
C CYS A 153 -20.59 13.44 36.97
N ARG A 154 -19.36 13.12 37.43
CA ARG A 154 -19.15 12.71 38.85
C ARG A 154 -19.18 13.86 39.85
N GLY A 155 -19.23 15.11 39.37
CA GLY A 155 -19.52 16.27 40.21
C GLY A 155 -21.01 16.49 40.51
N LYS A 156 -21.89 15.58 40.07
CA LYS A 156 -23.34 15.71 40.23
C LYS A 156 -23.94 14.78 41.30
N ASP A 157 -23.18 13.82 41.83
CA ASP A 157 -23.70 12.78 42.74
C ASP A 157 -22.92 12.71 44.07
N ASP A 158 -22.75 13.85 44.77
CA ASP A 158 -22.41 13.86 46.20
C ASP A 158 -23.17 14.99 46.93
N ASN A 159 -24.50 14.88 46.95
CA ASN A 159 -25.33 15.56 47.94
C ASN A 159 -26.61 14.73 48.15
N THR A 160 -26.47 13.64 48.90
CA THR A 160 -27.60 13.02 49.58
C THR A 160 -27.14 12.69 51.00
N GLU A 161 -27.43 13.64 51.89
CA GLU A 161 -27.56 13.55 53.37
C GLU A 161 -26.28 13.11 54.14
N ASP A 162 -25.60 13.93 54.96
CA ASP A 162 -26.08 14.58 56.18
C ASP A 162 -25.29 15.88 56.50
N LYS A 163 -25.95 17.03 56.68
CA LYS A 163 -25.44 18.13 57.51
C LYS A 163 -26.56 18.76 58.32
N GLU A 164 -26.49 18.50 59.62
CA GLU A 164 -27.15 19.20 60.71
C GLU A 164 -27.15 20.73 60.53
N ASP A 165 -28.26 21.34 60.96
CA ASP A 165 -28.57 22.76 60.97
C ASP A 165 -27.41 23.67 61.43
N ALA A 166 -26.91 24.51 60.51
CA ALA A 166 -26.27 25.78 60.86
C ALA A 166 -26.92 26.91 60.04
N ARG A 167 -27.95 27.51 60.64
CA ARG A 167 -28.70 28.68 60.16
C ARG A 167 -27.76 29.86 59.80
N PRO A 168 -27.77 30.42 58.57
CA PRO A 168 -27.03 31.63 58.25
C PRO A 168 -27.74 32.88 58.81
N ASN A 169 -26.92 33.84 59.28
CA ASN A 169 -27.32 35.06 59.95
C ASN A 169 -28.11 35.99 59.01
N ARG A 170 -29.37 36.29 59.37
CA ARG A 170 -30.25 37.24 58.69
C ARG A 170 -30.00 38.63 59.27
N ALA A 171 -29.01 39.34 58.76
CA ALA A 171 -28.84 40.76 59.03
C ALA A 171 -28.37 41.47 57.75
N ALA A 172 -29.00 42.62 57.48
CA ALA A 172 -28.81 43.51 56.32
C ALA A 172 -29.54 43.12 55.02
N TYR A 173 -30.87 43.22 55.04
CA TYR A 173 -31.60 43.79 53.91
C TYR A 173 -32.16 45.14 54.37
N GLU A 174 -31.78 46.20 53.68
CA GLU A 174 -32.33 47.55 53.83
C GLU A 174 -33.45 47.68 52.78
N GLU A 175 -34.67 48.03 53.20
CA GLU A 175 -35.81 48.15 52.28
C GLU A 175 -35.61 49.33 51.31
N PRO A 176 -35.96 49.18 50.01
CA PRO A 176 -35.89 50.29 49.06
C PRO A 176 -36.87 51.43 49.40
N PRO A 177 -36.54 52.69 49.09
CA PRO A 177 -37.37 53.86 49.41
C PRO A 177 -38.75 53.82 48.72
N GLU A 178 -39.79 54.29 49.43
CA GLU A 178 -41.21 54.21 49.03
C GLU A 178 -41.52 54.78 47.63
N GLN A 179 -40.76 55.79 47.19
CA GLN A 179 -40.91 56.40 45.86
C GLN A 179 -40.71 55.40 44.71
N LEU A 180 -39.83 54.42 44.89
CA LEU A 180 -39.56 53.37 43.88
C LEU A 180 -40.67 52.31 43.87
N ARG A 181 -41.33 52.09 45.01
CA ARG A 181 -42.50 51.22 45.15
C ARG A 181 -43.73 51.81 44.45
N GLU A 182 -43.95 53.12 44.55
CA GLU A 182 -45.06 53.78 43.85
C GLU A 182 -44.87 53.79 42.32
N LEU A 183 -43.65 54.05 41.84
CA LEU A 183 -43.34 54.02 40.41
C LEU A 183 -43.55 52.62 39.80
N SER A 184 -43.25 51.57 40.57
CA SER A 184 -43.46 50.18 40.16
C SER A 184 -44.97 49.88 40.06
N ARG A 185 -45.78 50.44 40.96
CA ARG A 185 -47.24 50.23 41.00
C ARG A 185 -47.96 50.94 39.86
N GLU A 186 -47.53 52.14 39.45
CA GLU A 186 -48.06 52.81 38.25
C GLU A 186 -47.67 52.08 36.96
N THR A 187 -46.44 51.54 36.89
CA THR A 187 -45.97 50.77 35.71
C THR A 187 -46.77 49.46 35.55
N GLU A 188 -47.10 48.79 36.64
CA GLU A 188 -47.92 47.55 36.62
C GLU A 188 -49.38 47.82 36.21
N GLU A 189 -49.97 48.95 36.63
CA GLU A 189 -51.32 49.32 36.22
C GLU A 189 -51.38 49.73 34.73
N GLU A 190 -50.35 50.39 34.17
CA GLU A 190 -50.32 50.79 32.75
C GLU A 190 -50.12 49.60 31.78
N ASP A 191 -49.35 48.58 32.18
CA ASP A 191 -49.12 47.38 31.37
C ASP A 191 -50.36 46.46 31.30
N ASP A 192 -51.20 46.43 32.34
CA ASP A 192 -52.45 45.66 32.37
C ASP A 192 -53.49 46.20 31.37
N TYR A 193 -53.65 47.52 31.29
CA TYR A 193 -54.52 48.15 30.27
C TYR A 193 -54.05 47.86 28.83
N ARG A 194 -52.72 47.83 28.59
CA ARG A 194 -52.17 47.51 27.26
C ARG A 194 -52.38 46.05 26.86
N GLN A 195 -52.37 45.14 27.83
CA GLN A 195 -52.50 43.71 27.57
C GLN A 195 -53.95 43.29 27.29
N GLU A 196 -54.94 44.00 27.86
CA GLU A 196 -56.35 43.80 27.51
C GLU A 196 -56.68 44.26 26.08
N GLU A 197 -56.08 45.35 25.59
CA GLU A 197 -56.32 45.86 24.23
C GLU A 197 -55.77 44.90 23.15
N GLN A 198 -54.64 44.23 23.42
CA GLN A 198 -54.03 43.25 22.50
C GLN A 198 -54.76 41.90 22.46
N ARG A 199 -55.59 41.58 23.47
CA ARG A 199 -56.35 40.32 23.50
C ARG A 199 -57.63 40.36 22.66
N SER A 200 -58.07 41.56 22.24
CA SER A 200 -59.26 41.78 21.42
C SER A 200 -59.05 41.52 19.92
N THR A 201 -57.82 41.69 19.40
CA THR A 201 -57.51 41.57 17.98
C THR A 201 -56.83 40.24 17.65
N GLY A 202 -57.60 39.14 17.68
CA GLY A 202 -57.14 37.82 17.25
C GLY A 202 -58.17 37.08 16.37
N ARG A 203 -58.05 37.20 15.04
CA ARG A 203 -58.54 36.31 13.94
C ARG A 203 -58.18 37.03 12.62
N GLU A 204 -57.51 36.45 11.63
CA GLU A 204 -57.87 35.28 10.83
C GLU A 204 -56.68 34.92 9.91
N SER A 205 -56.50 33.62 9.57
CA SER A 205 -55.74 33.14 8.39
C SER A 205 -56.58 33.34 7.11
N PRO A 206 -56.22 32.96 5.86
CA PRO A 206 -54.98 32.41 5.31
C PRO A 206 -54.59 32.99 3.90
N ASP A 207 -53.57 32.36 3.31
CA ASP A 207 -53.36 32.08 1.87
C ASP A 207 -52.48 32.96 0.96
N HIS A 208 -51.64 32.20 0.25
CA HIS A 208 -51.20 32.31 -1.15
C HIS A 208 -49.96 33.12 -1.57
N LEU A 209 -48.99 32.32 -2.07
CA LEU A 209 -48.23 32.38 -3.34
C LEU A 209 -47.34 33.57 -3.74
N ASP A 210 -46.30 33.14 -4.48
CA ASP A 210 -45.42 33.85 -5.41
C ASP A 210 -44.39 34.80 -4.74
N GLN A 211 -43.09 34.71 -5.02
CA GLN A 211 -42.39 34.39 -6.27
C GLN A 211 -40.95 33.91 -6.00
#